data_AF-A0A936HUD1-F1
#
_entry.id   AF-A0A936HUD1-F1
#
_cell.length_a   1.000
_cell.length_b   1.000
_cell.length_c   1.000
_cell.angle_alpha   90.00
_cell.angle_beta   90.00
_cell.angle_gamma   90.00
#
_symmetry.space_group_name_H-M   'P 1'
#
loop_
_entity.id
_entity.type
_entity.pdbx_description
1 polymer ?
#
loop_
_entity_poly.entity_id
_entity_poly.type
_entity_poly.pdbx_seq_one_letter_code
_entity_poly.pdbx_strand_id
1 'polypeptide(L)'
;MSNTKWHSAIAALLLLLPAAAVLPQSKEASKDRANEYFQQGAWEQAATEYQALLTVDPQFRQGWFRLGYAQHSLGNFAAAATAYQKAIELGAPPIAHYNLACSYSRQGEQELALATLEKALNNGYTQQTSLASDPDFASLVSNPRLKELDQKMLLAALPCQHDPRYREFDFWIGEWDVFNTAGQKVGTNSVQQILGSCVLLENWSSASGSQGKSFNTFNRSTGKWQQTWVDDQGTVLELAGNLKGAVLSFEGTTRDTAGKETYHRLTFTSIDPNTVRQLWEQSSDKGATWSSVFDGKYVRKK
;
A
#
# COMPACT_ATOMS: atom_id res chain seq x y z
N MET A 1 25.16 78.41 53.77
CA MET A 1 24.77 77.78 52.49
C MET A 1 25.83 76.75 52.13
N SER A 2 25.40 75.52 51.91
CA SER A 2 26.19 74.29 51.80
C SER A 2 27.08 74.21 50.55
N ASN A 3 28.24 73.55 50.65
CA ASN A 3 28.54 72.42 49.76
C ASN A 3 29.82 71.66 50.16
N THR A 4 29.63 70.37 50.40
CA THR A 4 30.61 69.29 50.59
C THR A 4 30.60 68.37 49.36
N LYS A 5 31.75 68.02 48.78
CA LYS A 5 32.00 66.79 47.97
C LYS A 5 33.51 66.46 48.07
N TRP A 6 33.94 65.51 48.90
CA TRP A 6 34.02 64.03 48.75
C TRP A 6 34.90 63.55 47.58
N HIS A 7 36.05 62.96 47.94
CA HIS A 7 36.98 62.24 47.08
C HIS A 7 36.42 60.85 46.75
N SER A 8 36.50 60.43 45.49
CA SER A 8 36.14 59.08 45.05
C SER A 8 37.36 58.17 45.03
N ALA A 9 37.30 57.06 45.77
CA ALA A 9 38.19 55.91 45.60
C ALA A 9 37.42 54.78 44.91
N ILE A 10 37.97 54.25 43.82
CA ILE A 10 37.41 53.15 43.03
C ILE A 10 38.00 51.84 43.56
N ALA A 11 37.14 50.93 44.05
CA ALA A 11 37.49 49.55 44.34
C ALA A 11 36.94 48.65 43.21
N ALA A 12 37.82 47.93 42.53
CA ALA A 12 37.47 46.96 41.50
C ALA A 12 36.99 45.66 42.15
N LEU A 13 35.73 45.30 41.91
CA LEU A 13 35.12 44.05 42.35
C LEU A 13 35.17 43.04 41.19
N LEU A 14 36.03 42.03 41.29
CA LEU A 14 36.06 40.87 40.39
C LEU A 14 34.84 39.98 40.70
N LEU A 15 33.86 39.92 39.79
CA LEU A 15 32.74 38.98 39.87
C LEU A 15 33.11 37.67 39.18
N LEU A 16 33.32 36.62 39.97
CA LEU A 16 33.29 35.22 39.54
C LEU A 16 31.82 34.84 39.27
N LEU A 17 31.48 34.59 38.00
CA LEU A 17 30.18 34.01 37.64
C LEU A 17 30.19 32.51 37.95
N PRO A 18 29.12 31.94 38.54
CA PRO A 18 29.03 30.50 38.75
C PRO A 18 28.84 29.80 37.40
N ALA A 19 29.59 28.71 37.18
CA ALA A 19 29.38 27.81 36.06
C ALA A 19 27.90 27.38 36.03
N ALA A 20 27.20 27.70 34.94
CA ALA A 20 25.81 27.32 34.76
C ALA A 20 25.69 25.79 34.86
N ALA A 21 24.87 25.32 35.80
CA ALA A 21 24.53 23.91 35.91
C ALA A 21 23.77 23.48 34.65
N VAL A 22 24.42 22.69 33.79
CA VAL A 22 23.74 21.97 32.71
C VAL A 22 22.84 20.95 33.37
N LEU A 23 21.53 21.19 33.39
CA LEU A 23 20.56 20.22 33.86
C LEU A 23 20.73 18.93 33.04
N PRO A 24 20.79 17.75 33.69
CA PRO A 24 20.83 16.49 32.95
C PRO A 24 19.60 16.42 32.05
N GLN A 25 19.84 16.37 30.74
CA GLN A 25 18.77 16.35 29.76
C GLN A 25 17.99 15.04 29.92
N SER A 26 16.66 15.10 29.92
CA SER A 26 15.85 13.89 30.05
C SER A 26 16.09 12.97 28.84
N LYS A 27 15.92 11.64 29.05
CA LYS A 27 15.99 10.67 27.96
C LYS A 27 15.04 11.04 26.81
N GLU A 28 13.88 11.61 27.14
CA GLU A 28 12.87 12.02 26.15
C GLU A 28 13.32 13.23 25.33
N ALA A 29 13.82 14.28 25.98
CA ALA A 29 14.36 15.45 25.28
C ALA A 29 15.59 15.11 24.42
N SER A 30 16.32 14.05 24.77
CA SER A 30 17.44 13.54 23.96
C SER A 30 16.94 12.78 22.72
N LYS A 31 15.84 12.00 22.83
CA LYS A 31 15.19 11.35 21.68
C LYS A 31 14.63 12.37 20.70
N ASP A 32 13.95 13.40 21.18
CA ASP A 32 13.33 14.41 20.33
C ASP A 32 14.38 15.13 19.48
N ARG A 33 15.50 15.53 20.09
CA ARG A 33 16.62 16.12 19.36
C ARG A 33 17.21 15.18 18.32
N ALA A 34 17.46 13.92 18.66
CA ALA A 34 17.96 12.93 17.70
C ALA A 34 17.00 12.77 16.51
N ASN A 35 15.70 12.76 16.79
CA ASN A 35 14.65 12.68 15.77
C ASN A 35 14.59 13.94 14.89
N GLU A 36 14.80 15.12 15.47
CA GLU A 36 14.85 16.38 14.75
C GLU A 36 16.02 16.41 13.76
N TYR A 37 17.24 16.09 14.21
CA TYR A 37 18.39 15.98 13.30
C TYR A 37 18.16 14.95 12.20
N PHE A 38 17.54 13.82 12.52
CA PHE A 38 17.19 12.80 11.54
C PHE A 38 16.22 13.32 10.48
N GLN A 39 15.18 14.07 10.86
CA GLN A 39 14.22 14.66 9.92
C GLN A 39 14.85 15.74 9.04
N GLN A 40 15.84 16.47 9.56
CA GLN A 40 16.59 17.49 8.81
C GLN A 40 17.63 16.89 7.85
N GLY A 41 17.88 15.58 7.92
CA GLY A 41 18.95 14.93 7.17
C GLY A 41 20.35 15.27 7.68
N ALA A 42 20.45 15.78 8.92
CA ALA A 42 21.71 16.07 9.59
C ALA A 42 22.30 14.77 10.16
N TRP A 43 22.81 13.91 9.26
CA TRP A 43 23.12 12.52 9.56
C TRP A 43 24.22 12.34 10.61
N GLU A 44 25.27 13.18 10.60
CA GLU A 44 26.34 13.15 11.60
C GLU A 44 25.80 13.45 13.01
N GLN A 45 25.02 14.51 13.16
CA GLN A 45 24.40 14.88 14.43
C GLN A 45 23.41 13.81 14.88
N ALA A 46 22.56 13.32 13.98
CA ALA A 46 21.60 12.27 14.28
C ALA A 46 22.31 10.98 14.75
N ALA A 47 23.37 10.56 14.06
CA ALA A 47 24.14 9.37 14.45
C ALA A 47 24.78 9.52 15.83
N THR A 48 25.33 10.70 16.14
CA THR A 48 25.94 11.02 17.44
C THR A 48 24.90 10.93 18.56
N GLU A 49 23.75 11.58 18.39
CA GLU A 49 22.68 11.58 19.39
C GLU A 49 22.07 10.19 19.57
N TYR A 50 21.87 9.42 18.49
CA TYR A 50 21.41 8.03 18.61
C TYR A 50 22.44 7.14 19.31
N GLN A 51 23.74 7.28 19.06
CA GLN A 51 24.77 6.51 19.79
C GLN A 51 24.78 6.82 21.29
N ALA A 52 24.62 8.10 21.67
CA ALA A 52 24.50 8.48 23.07
C ALA A 52 23.24 7.86 23.71
N LEU A 53 22.10 7.92 23.02
CA LEU A 53 20.85 7.29 23.47
C LEU A 53 20.99 5.78 23.65
N LEU A 54 21.64 5.09 22.71
CA LEU A 54 21.80 3.64 22.72
C LEU A 54 22.80 3.16 23.78
N THR A 55 23.70 4.02 24.25
CA THR A 55 24.54 3.75 25.43
C THR A 55 23.69 3.68 26.71
N VAL A 56 22.62 4.48 26.77
CA VAL A 56 21.71 4.58 27.92
C VAL A 56 20.56 3.58 27.84
N ASP A 57 20.09 3.28 26.64
CA ASP A 57 19.03 2.31 26.35
C ASP A 57 19.40 1.46 25.11
N PRO A 58 20.18 0.38 25.29
CA PRO A 58 20.56 -0.52 24.21
C PRO A 58 19.39 -1.30 23.62
N GLN A 59 18.21 -1.29 24.24
CA GLN A 59 17.00 -1.97 23.75
C GLN A 59 16.12 -1.05 22.90
N PHE A 60 16.53 0.21 22.69
CA PHE A 60 15.81 1.15 21.85
C PHE A 60 15.93 0.81 20.36
N ARG A 61 15.10 -0.14 19.91
CA ARG A 61 15.01 -0.63 18.52
C ARG A 61 14.96 0.47 17.46
N GLN A 62 14.14 1.51 17.67
CA GLN A 62 14.03 2.61 16.71
C GLN A 62 15.34 3.41 16.61
N GLY A 63 16.04 3.59 17.74
CA GLY A 63 17.36 4.23 17.76
C GLY A 63 18.38 3.45 16.94
N TRP A 64 18.45 2.12 17.10
CA TRP A 64 19.32 1.27 16.28
C TRP A 64 18.99 1.36 14.79
N PHE A 65 17.71 1.33 14.42
CA PHE A 65 17.28 1.46 13.03
C PHE A 65 17.69 2.83 12.44
N ARG A 66 17.44 3.93 13.16
CA ARG A 66 17.75 5.27 12.68
C ARG A 66 19.25 5.56 12.68
N LEU A 67 20.01 5.01 13.63
CA LEU A 67 21.47 5.02 13.58
C LEU A 67 21.96 4.31 12.32
N GLY A 68 21.41 3.13 12.01
CA GLY A 68 21.74 2.40 10.78
C GLY A 68 21.50 3.25 9.53
N TYR A 69 20.36 3.93 9.46
CA TYR A 69 20.02 4.82 8.35
C TYR A 69 20.96 6.02 8.26
N ALA A 70 21.22 6.73 9.35
CA ALA A 70 22.16 7.84 9.36
C ALA A 70 23.57 7.39 8.92
N GLN A 71 24.07 6.27 9.44
CA GLN A 71 25.37 5.72 9.06
C GLN A 71 25.42 5.30 7.58
N HIS A 72 24.33 4.73 7.05
CA HIS A 72 24.24 4.39 5.65
C HIS A 72 24.34 5.64 4.77
N SER A 73 23.57 6.68 5.11
CA SER A 73 23.58 7.97 4.40
C SER A 73 24.95 8.66 4.43
N LEU A 74 25.75 8.41 5.47
CA LEU A 74 27.14 8.88 5.59
C LEU A 74 28.15 8.04 4.81
N GLY A 75 27.73 6.93 4.19
CA GLY A 75 28.61 5.99 3.51
C GLY A 75 29.32 5.01 4.45
N ASN A 76 29.01 5.03 5.75
CA ASN A 76 29.58 4.16 6.77
C ASN A 76 28.86 2.79 6.79
N PHE A 77 28.88 2.09 5.67
CA PHE A 77 28.03 0.91 5.43
C PHE A 77 28.23 -0.23 6.44
N ALA A 78 29.45 -0.47 6.91
CA ALA A 78 29.72 -1.50 7.93
C ALA A 78 29.08 -1.15 9.30
N ALA A 79 29.15 0.13 9.69
CA ALA A 79 28.50 0.62 10.90
C ALA A 79 26.97 0.59 10.76
N ALA A 80 26.47 0.96 9.57
CA ALA A 80 25.06 0.86 9.24
C ALA A 80 24.54 -0.58 9.36
N ALA A 81 25.26 -1.54 8.77
CA ALA A 81 24.92 -2.96 8.82
C ALA A 81 24.85 -3.48 10.27
N THR A 82 25.82 -3.11 11.09
CA THR A 82 25.84 -3.48 12.53
C THR A 82 24.60 -2.93 13.25
N ALA A 83 24.26 -1.66 13.04
CA ALA A 83 23.11 -1.03 13.67
C ALA A 83 21.78 -1.61 13.19
N TYR A 84 21.64 -1.90 11.89
CA TYR A 84 20.46 -2.59 11.36
C TYR A 84 20.31 -4.01 11.89
N GLN A 85 21.41 -4.76 11.99
CA GLN A 85 21.39 -6.11 12.56
C GLN A 85 20.88 -6.08 14.01
N LYS A 86 21.33 -5.10 14.81
CA LYS A 86 20.79 -4.88 16.17
C LYS A 86 19.32 -4.48 16.18
N ALA A 87 18.88 -3.61 15.26
CA ALA A 87 17.47 -3.28 15.14
C ALA A 87 16.62 -4.53 14.81
N ILE A 88 17.10 -5.39 13.90
CA ILE A 88 16.45 -6.64 13.48
C ILE A 88 16.36 -7.63 14.65
N GLU A 89 17.45 -7.82 15.42
CA GLU A 89 17.46 -8.65 16.63
C GLU A 89 16.38 -8.21 17.65
N LEU A 90 16.13 -6.91 17.73
CA LEU A 90 15.10 -6.32 18.58
C LEU A 90 13.70 -6.32 17.94
N GLY A 91 13.51 -6.91 16.75
CA GLY A 91 12.22 -7.00 16.06
C GLY A 91 11.86 -5.77 15.22
N ALA A 92 12.83 -5.17 14.53
CA ALA A 92 12.55 -4.12 13.56
C ALA A 92 11.71 -4.62 12.37
N PRO A 93 10.92 -3.74 11.73
CA PRO A 93 10.09 -4.11 10.58
C PRO A 93 10.93 -4.58 9.37
N PRO A 94 10.31 -5.22 8.37
CA PRO A 94 11.00 -5.80 7.21
C PRO A 94 11.92 -4.83 6.44
N ILE A 95 11.60 -3.53 6.44
CA ILE A 95 12.46 -2.49 5.83
C ILE A 95 13.88 -2.44 6.42
N ALA A 96 14.08 -2.88 7.67
CA ALA A 96 15.42 -2.98 8.25
C ALA A 96 16.28 -4.02 7.53
N HIS A 97 15.69 -5.14 7.09
CA HIS A 97 16.39 -6.12 6.27
C HIS A 97 16.72 -5.56 4.89
N TYR A 98 15.82 -4.77 4.28
CA TYR A 98 16.08 -4.10 3.01
C TYR A 98 17.27 -3.15 3.11
N ASN A 99 17.27 -2.23 4.09
CA ASN A 99 18.36 -1.27 4.26
C ASN A 99 19.69 -1.94 4.66
N LEU A 100 19.63 -3.07 5.38
CA LEU A 100 20.79 -3.91 5.65
C LEU A 100 21.34 -4.51 4.35
N ALA A 101 20.47 -5.01 3.46
CA ALA A 101 20.87 -5.51 2.14
C ALA A 101 21.52 -4.41 1.29
N CYS A 102 20.97 -3.19 1.28
CA CYS A 102 21.60 -2.02 0.65
C CYS A 102 23.01 -1.79 1.19
N SER A 103 23.16 -1.80 2.53
CA SER A 103 24.46 -1.62 3.19
C SER A 103 25.47 -2.72 2.83
N TYR A 104 25.05 -3.99 2.74
CA TYR A 104 25.90 -5.08 2.28
C TYR A 104 26.29 -4.94 0.80
N SER A 105 25.35 -4.56 -0.06
CA SER A 105 25.59 -4.34 -1.48
C SER A 105 26.66 -3.27 -1.70
N ARG A 106 26.58 -2.17 -0.95
CA ARG A 106 27.58 -1.08 -0.98
C ARG A 106 28.95 -1.46 -0.42
N GLN A 107 29.03 -2.51 0.39
CA GLN A 107 30.29 -3.09 0.86
C GLN A 107 30.89 -4.09 -0.15
N GLY A 108 30.15 -4.46 -1.21
CA GLY A 108 30.54 -5.53 -2.12
C GLY A 108 30.21 -6.94 -1.61
N GLU A 109 29.51 -7.04 -0.47
CA GLU A 109 29.11 -8.29 0.15
C GLU A 109 27.86 -8.87 -0.53
N GLN A 110 28.02 -9.29 -1.78
CA GLN A 110 26.94 -9.67 -2.68
C GLN A 110 26.00 -10.74 -2.10
N GLU A 111 26.56 -11.84 -1.59
CA GLU A 111 25.73 -12.94 -1.08
C GLU A 111 24.95 -12.55 0.17
N LEU A 112 25.55 -11.74 1.04
CA LEU A 112 24.85 -11.20 2.22
C LEU A 112 23.74 -10.25 1.80
N ALA A 113 23.97 -9.39 0.80
CA ALA A 113 22.96 -8.49 0.25
C ALA A 113 21.76 -9.26 -0.28
N LEU A 114 21.98 -10.22 -1.19
CA LEU A 114 20.92 -11.00 -1.83
C LEU A 114 20.13 -11.86 -0.83
N ALA A 115 20.83 -12.54 0.08
CA ALA A 115 20.17 -13.35 1.12
C ALA A 115 19.36 -12.49 2.11
N THR A 116 19.85 -11.31 2.45
CA THR A 116 19.14 -10.39 3.35
C THR A 116 17.94 -9.76 2.66
N LEU A 117 18.06 -9.43 1.37
CA LEU A 117 16.96 -8.91 0.56
C LEU A 117 15.84 -9.94 0.40
N GLU A 118 16.19 -11.20 0.18
CA GLU A 118 15.22 -12.30 0.16
C GLU A 118 14.45 -12.42 1.48
N LYS A 119 15.13 -12.25 2.62
CA LYS A 119 14.47 -12.18 3.94
C LYS A 119 13.53 -10.98 4.04
N ALA A 120 13.91 -9.80 3.55
CA ALA A 120 13.03 -8.64 3.53
C ALA A 120 11.73 -8.93 2.78
N LEU A 121 11.81 -9.49 1.56
CA LEU A 121 10.65 -9.83 0.74
C LEU A 121 9.76 -10.90 1.39
N ASN A 122 10.37 -11.97 1.94
CA ASN A 122 9.62 -13.03 2.63
C ASN A 122 8.90 -12.53 3.89
N ASN A 123 9.40 -11.47 4.52
CA ASN A 123 8.75 -10.81 5.66
C ASN A 123 7.78 -9.69 5.24
N GLY A 124 7.48 -9.53 3.94
CA GLY A 124 6.44 -8.61 3.46
C GLY A 124 6.93 -7.22 3.03
N TYR A 125 8.23 -7.04 2.82
CA TYR A 125 8.74 -5.80 2.20
C TYR A 125 8.22 -5.68 0.75
N THR A 126 7.47 -4.60 0.48
CA THR A 126 6.77 -4.35 -0.79
C THR A 126 6.76 -2.86 -1.19
N GLN A 127 7.60 -2.04 -0.55
CA GLN A 127 7.57 -0.58 -0.74
C GLN A 127 8.24 -0.12 -2.04
N GLN A 128 9.05 -0.97 -2.67
CA GLN A 128 9.69 -0.69 -3.96
C GLN A 128 9.07 -1.54 -5.05
N THR A 129 9.10 -1.04 -6.28
CA THR A 129 8.66 -1.77 -7.48
C THR A 129 9.80 -2.11 -8.43
N SER A 130 11.01 -1.57 -8.19
CA SER A 130 12.21 -2.00 -8.90
C SER A 130 13.48 -1.83 -8.06
N LEU A 131 14.12 -2.94 -7.70
CA LEU A 131 15.44 -3.01 -7.06
C LEU A 131 16.53 -2.44 -7.96
N ALA A 132 16.40 -2.63 -9.28
CA ALA A 132 17.39 -2.16 -10.24
C ALA A 132 17.47 -0.62 -10.33
N SER A 133 16.42 0.08 -9.88
CA SER A 133 16.41 1.55 -9.78
C SER A 133 17.07 2.11 -8.52
N ASP A 134 17.30 1.26 -7.51
CA ASP A 134 17.97 1.69 -6.28
C ASP A 134 19.50 1.73 -6.52
N PRO A 135 20.15 2.89 -6.35
CA PRO A 135 21.58 3.03 -6.57
C PRO A 135 22.42 2.10 -5.68
N ASP A 136 21.90 1.64 -4.54
CA ASP A 136 22.62 0.71 -3.68
C ASP A 136 22.83 -0.66 -4.29
N PHE A 137 21.97 -1.08 -5.22
CA PHE A 137 22.08 -2.33 -5.96
C PHE A 137 22.71 -2.16 -7.34
N ALA A 138 23.27 -0.98 -7.68
CA ALA A 138 23.87 -0.72 -8.98
C ALA A 138 24.94 -1.75 -9.40
N SER A 139 25.76 -2.21 -8.45
CA SER A 139 26.77 -3.26 -8.66
C SER A 139 26.17 -4.64 -8.93
N LEU A 140 24.90 -4.86 -8.58
CA LEU A 140 24.20 -6.13 -8.63
C LEU A 140 23.14 -6.21 -9.75
N VAL A 141 22.89 -5.15 -10.52
CA VAL A 141 21.83 -5.10 -11.56
C VAL A 141 21.96 -6.23 -12.60
N SER A 142 23.19 -6.65 -12.90
CA SER A 142 23.42 -7.76 -13.84
C SER A 142 23.29 -9.15 -13.20
N ASN A 143 23.21 -9.23 -11.88
CA ASN A 143 23.12 -10.48 -11.14
C ASN A 143 21.76 -11.18 -11.38
N PRO A 144 21.72 -12.45 -11.82
CA PRO A 144 20.47 -13.17 -12.07
C PRO A 144 19.57 -13.26 -10.84
N ARG A 145 20.13 -13.50 -9.65
CA ARG A 145 19.36 -13.61 -8.41
C ARG A 145 18.74 -12.28 -8.00
N LEU A 146 19.38 -11.14 -8.29
CA LEU A 146 18.74 -9.84 -8.08
C LEU A 146 17.53 -9.68 -9.00
N LYS A 147 17.62 -10.08 -10.27
CA LYS A 147 16.50 -10.01 -11.23
C LYS A 147 15.32 -10.89 -10.78
N GLU A 148 15.60 -12.08 -10.27
CA GLU A 148 14.57 -12.95 -9.70
C GLU A 148 13.89 -12.33 -8.48
N LEU A 149 14.67 -11.75 -7.55
CA LEU A 149 14.14 -11.04 -6.39
C LEU A 149 13.35 -9.79 -6.80
N ASP A 150 13.78 -9.08 -7.83
CA ASP A 150 13.10 -7.90 -8.37
C ASP A 150 11.73 -8.26 -8.94
N GLN A 151 11.68 -9.31 -9.75
CA GLN A 151 10.42 -9.86 -10.25
C GLN A 151 9.52 -10.31 -9.11
N LYS A 152 10.06 -11.05 -8.13
CA LYS A 152 9.30 -11.49 -6.95
C LYS A 152 8.70 -10.31 -6.17
N MET A 153 9.48 -9.25 -5.97
CA MET A 153 9.04 -8.03 -5.30
C MET A 153 7.93 -7.33 -6.07
N LEU A 154 8.09 -7.15 -7.39
CA LEU A 154 7.09 -6.53 -8.26
C LEU A 154 5.75 -7.28 -8.19
N LEU A 155 5.78 -8.61 -8.30
CA LEU A 155 4.59 -9.46 -8.21
C LEU A 155 3.89 -9.34 -6.84
N ALA A 156 4.68 -9.19 -5.76
CA ALA A 156 4.14 -9.01 -4.41
C ALA A 156 3.59 -7.60 -4.16
N ALA A 157 4.19 -6.57 -4.75
CA ALA A 157 3.79 -5.17 -4.60
C ALA A 157 2.51 -4.85 -5.41
N LEU A 158 2.32 -5.50 -6.56
CA LEU A 158 1.20 -5.26 -7.48
C LEU A 158 0.38 -6.53 -7.73
N PRO A 159 -0.20 -7.16 -6.68
CA PRO A 159 -0.86 -8.45 -6.82
C PRO A 159 -2.03 -8.41 -7.79
N CYS A 160 -2.81 -7.33 -7.80
CA CYS A 160 -3.99 -7.20 -8.66
C CYS A 160 -3.64 -7.06 -10.15
N GLN A 161 -2.41 -6.65 -10.49
CA GLN A 161 -1.97 -6.54 -11.88
C GLN A 161 -1.40 -7.86 -12.40
N HIS A 162 -0.85 -8.70 -11.52
CA HIS A 162 -0.05 -9.86 -11.93
C HIS A 162 -0.63 -11.21 -11.51
N ASP A 163 -1.52 -11.26 -10.53
CA ASP A 163 -2.27 -12.47 -10.21
C ASP A 163 -3.42 -12.63 -11.20
N PRO A 164 -3.43 -13.69 -12.03
CA PRO A 164 -4.40 -13.84 -13.11
C PRO A 164 -5.84 -13.89 -12.62
N ARG A 165 -6.08 -14.27 -11.35
CA ARG A 165 -7.42 -14.32 -10.76
C ARG A 165 -8.08 -12.95 -10.67
N TYR A 166 -7.29 -11.90 -10.43
CA TYR A 166 -7.78 -10.51 -10.43
C TYR A 166 -8.14 -10.02 -11.83
N ARG A 167 -7.70 -10.73 -12.87
CA ARG A 167 -7.84 -10.36 -14.29
C ARG A 167 -8.86 -11.19 -15.04
N GLU A 168 -9.49 -12.15 -14.36
CA GLU A 168 -10.56 -13.00 -14.91
C GLU A 168 -11.73 -12.21 -15.48
N PHE A 169 -12.01 -11.00 -14.98
CA PHE A 169 -13.13 -10.16 -15.41
C PHE A 169 -12.74 -9.04 -16.40
N ASP A 170 -11.50 -9.03 -16.90
CA ASP A 170 -10.99 -7.94 -17.75
C ASP A 170 -11.68 -7.83 -19.10
N PHE A 171 -12.28 -8.91 -19.59
CA PHE A 171 -13.02 -8.92 -20.85
C PHE A 171 -14.18 -7.91 -20.87
N TRP A 172 -14.65 -7.47 -19.68
CA TRP A 172 -15.74 -6.52 -19.53
C TRP A 172 -15.27 -5.06 -19.39
N ILE A 173 -13.96 -4.81 -19.28
CA ILE A 173 -13.40 -3.45 -19.21
C ILE A 173 -13.65 -2.71 -20.54
N GLY A 174 -14.11 -1.47 -20.42
CA GLY A 174 -14.27 -0.55 -21.55
C GLY A 174 -15.58 0.22 -21.52
N GLU A 175 -15.84 0.88 -22.65
CA GLU A 175 -17.04 1.66 -22.91
C GLU A 175 -18.01 0.87 -23.79
N TRP A 176 -19.28 0.81 -23.39
CA TRP A 176 -20.27 -0.08 -23.98
C TRP A 176 -21.57 0.64 -24.30
N ASP A 177 -22.14 0.31 -25.45
CA ASP A 177 -23.56 0.46 -25.75
C ASP A 177 -24.28 -0.85 -25.44
N VAL A 178 -25.40 -0.80 -24.73
CA VAL A 178 -26.08 -2.01 -24.22
C VAL A 178 -27.45 -2.17 -24.85
N PHE A 179 -27.72 -3.37 -25.35
CA PHE A 179 -28.91 -3.72 -26.10
C PHE A 179 -29.68 -4.85 -25.42
N ASN A 180 -31.01 -4.82 -25.48
CA ASN A 180 -31.84 -5.95 -25.05
C ASN A 180 -31.92 -7.04 -26.14
N THR A 181 -32.64 -8.14 -25.84
CA THR A 181 -32.84 -9.26 -26.78
C THR A 181 -33.63 -8.89 -28.04
N ALA A 182 -34.39 -7.79 -28.01
CA ALA A 182 -35.07 -7.23 -29.18
C ALA A 182 -34.17 -6.31 -30.04
N GLY A 183 -32.91 -6.11 -29.65
CA GLY A 183 -31.95 -5.27 -30.37
C GLY A 183 -32.10 -3.76 -30.11
N GLN A 184 -32.89 -3.36 -29.12
CA GLN A 184 -33.06 -1.96 -28.74
C GLN A 184 -31.96 -1.53 -27.78
N LYS A 185 -31.38 -0.35 -27.99
CA LYS A 185 -30.40 0.23 -27.06
C LYS A 185 -31.11 0.64 -25.77
N VAL A 186 -30.73 0.04 -24.66
CA VAL A 186 -31.34 0.22 -23.32
C VAL A 186 -30.46 1.03 -22.36
N GLY A 187 -29.23 1.34 -22.75
CA GLY A 187 -28.34 2.17 -21.96
C GLY A 187 -26.90 2.16 -22.45
N THR A 188 -26.02 2.69 -21.62
CA THR A 188 -24.57 2.67 -21.80
C THR A 188 -23.91 2.23 -20.51
N ASN A 189 -22.75 1.59 -20.63
CA ASN A 189 -21.95 1.19 -19.48
C ASN A 189 -20.49 1.61 -19.66
N SER A 190 -19.86 2.05 -18.57
CA SER A 190 -18.42 2.32 -18.50
C SER A 190 -17.81 1.48 -17.39
N VAL A 191 -16.83 0.64 -17.74
CA VAL A 191 -16.16 -0.26 -16.79
C VAL A 191 -14.68 0.03 -16.81
N GLN A 192 -14.12 0.42 -15.67
CA GLN A 192 -12.73 0.83 -15.55
C GLN A 192 -12.04 0.21 -14.34
N GLN A 193 -10.73 0.00 -14.46
CA GLN A 193 -9.88 -0.36 -13.33
C GLN A 193 -9.60 0.86 -12.46
N ILE A 194 -9.76 0.72 -11.15
CA ILE A 194 -9.35 1.70 -10.15
C ILE A 194 -8.50 1.02 -9.04
N LEU A 195 -7.88 1.83 -8.17
CA LEU A 195 -7.07 1.35 -7.04
C LEU A 195 -5.99 0.33 -7.43
N GLY A 196 -5.15 0.68 -8.41
CA GLY A 196 -4.06 -0.21 -8.86
C GLY A 196 -4.56 -1.52 -9.49
N SER A 197 -5.71 -1.46 -10.17
CA SER A 197 -6.39 -2.59 -10.82
C SER A 197 -7.03 -3.61 -9.86
N CYS A 198 -7.13 -3.31 -8.57
CA CYS A 198 -7.80 -4.19 -7.60
C CYS A 198 -9.33 -4.13 -7.66
N VAL A 199 -9.91 -3.12 -8.32
CA VAL A 199 -11.36 -2.93 -8.43
C VAL A 199 -11.72 -2.65 -9.88
N LEU A 200 -12.77 -3.30 -10.39
CA LEU A 200 -13.49 -2.83 -11.57
C LEU A 200 -14.70 -2.03 -11.12
N LEU A 201 -14.69 -0.73 -11.45
CA LEU A 201 -15.81 0.17 -11.23
C LEU A 201 -16.67 0.21 -12.49
N GLU A 202 -17.92 -0.17 -12.33
CA GLU A 202 -18.96 0.00 -13.34
C GLU A 202 -19.72 1.31 -13.11
N ASN A 203 -20.05 2.00 -14.21
CA ASN A 203 -20.98 3.12 -14.26
C ASN A 203 -22.03 2.85 -15.34
N TRP A 204 -23.22 2.46 -14.90
CA TRP A 204 -24.38 2.22 -15.74
C TRP A 204 -25.25 3.46 -15.88
N SER A 205 -25.77 3.69 -17.09
CA SER A 205 -26.79 4.71 -17.36
C SER A 205 -27.82 4.13 -18.33
N SER A 206 -29.07 4.04 -17.88
CA SER A 206 -30.17 3.54 -18.70
C SER A 206 -30.66 4.61 -19.70
N ALA A 207 -31.31 4.16 -20.76
CA ALA A 207 -31.96 5.03 -21.73
C ALA A 207 -33.12 5.85 -21.11
N SER A 208 -33.70 5.40 -20.00
CA SER A 208 -34.75 6.10 -19.26
C SER A 208 -34.21 7.08 -18.22
N GLY A 209 -32.89 7.20 -18.05
CA GLY A 209 -32.23 8.17 -17.17
C GLY A 209 -31.88 7.66 -15.77
N SER A 210 -32.24 6.42 -15.43
CA SER A 210 -31.78 5.80 -14.18
C SER A 210 -30.30 5.40 -14.26
N GLN A 211 -29.63 5.43 -13.12
CA GLN A 211 -28.19 5.18 -13.01
C GLN A 211 -27.89 4.12 -11.95
N GLY A 212 -26.77 3.44 -12.15
CA GLY A 212 -26.24 2.49 -11.18
C GLY A 212 -24.74 2.37 -11.28
N LYS A 213 -24.14 1.78 -10.25
CA LYS A 213 -22.71 1.52 -10.17
C LYS A 213 -22.48 0.17 -9.53
N SER A 214 -21.41 -0.50 -9.94
CA SER A 214 -20.91 -1.66 -9.20
C SER A 214 -19.43 -1.59 -8.92
N PHE A 215 -19.07 -2.08 -7.73
CA PHE A 215 -17.70 -2.36 -7.33
C PHE A 215 -17.46 -3.85 -7.45
N ASN A 216 -16.50 -4.24 -8.28
CA ASN A 216 -16.17 -5.64 -8.54
C ASN A 216 -14.75 -5.91 -8.07
N THR A 217 -14.58 -6.83 -7.13
CA THR A 217 -13.29 -7.14 -6.51
C THR A 217 -13.06 -8.63 -6.44
N PHE A 218 -11.80 -9.07 -6.51
CA PHE A 218 -11.44 -10.44 -6.20
C PHE A 218 -10.97 -10.53 -4.75
N ASN A 219 -11.69 -11.31 -3.95
CA ASN A 219 -11.37 -11.52 -2.56
C ASN A 219 -10.40 -12.70 -2.41
N ARG A 220 -9.14 -12.39 -2.11
CA ARG A 220 -8.07 -13.38 -1.95
C ARG A 220 -8.33 -14.39 -0.82
N SER A 221 -8.99 -14.00 0.26
CA SER A 221 -9.19 -14.90 1.41
C SER A 221 -10.27 -15.94 1.15
N THR A 222 -11.29 -15.58 0.38
CA THR A 222 -12.38 -16.50 0.00
C THR A 222 -12.14 -17.18 -1.36
N GLY A 223 -11.23 -16.62 -2.17
CA GLY A 223 -11.00 -17.07 -3.54
C GLY A 223 -12.14 -16.75 -4.50
N LYS A 224 -13.02 -15.80 -4.14
CA LYS A 224 -14.23 -15.45 -4.90
C LYS A 224 -14.19 -14.02 -5.39
N TRP A 225 -14.80 -13.77 -6.54
CA TRP A 225 -15.21 -12.43 -6.92
C TRP A 225 -16.32 -11.93 -6.01
N GLN A 226 -16.37 -10.63 -5.77
CA GLN A 226 -17.42 -9.94 -5.03
C GLN A 226 -17.90 -8.77 -5.88
N GLN A 227 -19.21 -8.63 -6.00
CA GLN A 227 -19.84 -7.49 -6.63
C GLN A 227 -20.79 -6.83 -5.64
N THR A 228 -20.62 -5.52 -5.46
CA THR A 228 -21.61 -4.68 -4.77
C THR A 228 -22.20 -3.72 -5.80
N TRP A 229 -23.47 -3.90 -6.13
CA TRP A 229 -24.23 -3.02 -7.01
C TRP A 229 -25.09 -2.07 -6.18
N VAL A 230 -25.17 -0.81 -6.61
CA VAL A 230 -26.07 0.22 -6.08
C VAL A 230 -26.70 0.99 -7.22
N ASP A 231 -28.01 1.24 -7.15
CA ASP A 231 -28.72 2.14 -8.09
C ASP A 231 -29.29 3.39 -7.40
N ASP A 232 -29.77 4.33 -8.21
CA ASP A 232 -30.40 5.57 -7.76
C ASP A 232 -31.83 5.40 -7.20
N GLN A 233 -32.34 4.16 -7.14
CA GLN A 233 -33.60 3.80 -6.48
C GLN A 233 -33.37 3.22 -5.08
N GLY A 234 -32.11 3.09 -4.64
CA GLY A 234 -31.74 2.56 -3.34
C GLY A 234 -31.62 1.04 -3.29
N THR A 235 -31.64 0.34 -4.43
CA THR A 235 -31.36 -1.09 -4.48
C THR A 235 -29.88 -1.32 -4.20
N VAL A 236 -29.59 -2.27 -3.31
CA VAL A 236 -28.23 -2.75 -3.06
C VAL A 236 -28.21 -4.26 -3.29
N LEU A 237 -27.30 -4.73 -4.15
CA LEU A 237 -27.01 -6.16 -4.30
C LEU A 237 -25.59 -6.45 -3.85
N GLU A 238 -25.43 -7.46 -3.01
CA GLU A 238 -24.13 -8.00 -2.61
C GLU A 238 -24.04 -9.44 -3.11
N LEU A 239 -23.09 -9.69 -4.00
CA LEU A 239 -22.99 -10.95 -4.73
C LEU A 239 -21.59 -11.52 -4.62
N ALA A 240 -21.50 -12.84 -4.57
CA ALA A 240 -20.23 -13.58 -4.62
C ALA A 240 -20.19 -14.42 -5.90
N GLY A 241 -19.04 -14.41 -6.58
CA GLY A 241 -18.91 -15.04 -7.88
C GLY A 241 -17.64 -15.86 -8.08
N ASN A 242 -17.66 -16.68 -9.12
CA ASN A 242 -16.54 -17.53 -9.54
C ASN A 242 -16.53 -17.65 -11.06
N LEU A 243 -15.34 -17.77 -11.64
CA LEU A 243 -15.19 -18.09 -13.04
C LEU A 243 -15.38 -19.60 -13.27
N LYS A 244 -16.21 -19.97 -14.24
CA LYS A 244 -16.37 -21.35 -14.72
C LYS A 244 -16.28 -21.35 -16.25
N GLY A 245 -15.18 -21.86 -16.79
CA GLY A 245 -14.90 -21.74 -18.22
C GLY A 245 -14.79 -20.27 -18.63
N ALA A 246 -15.61 -19.84 -19.59
CA ALA A 246 -15.65 -18.45 -20.07
C ALA A 246 -16.77 -17.60 -19.40
N VAL A 247 -17.42 -18.13 -18.35
CA VAL A 247 -18.56 -17.48 -17.70
C VAL A 247 -18.19 -17.11 -16.28
N LEU A 248 -18.24 -15.82 -15.97
CA LEU A 248 -18.14 -15.32 -14.60
C LEU A 248 -19.55 -15.21 -14.02
N SER A 249 -19.84 -16.04 -13.02
CA SER A 249 -21.18 -16.12 -12.39
C SER A 249 -21.13 -15.58 -10.98
N PHE A 250 -22.09 -14.73 -10.63
CA PHE A 250 -22.30 -14.14 -9.32
C PHE A 250 -23.66 -14.57 -8.78
N GLU A 251 -23.72 -14.84 -7.48
CA GLU A 251 -24.95 -15.20 -6.78
C GLU A 251 -25.04 -14.46 -5.45
N GLY A 252 -26.26 -14.16 -5.01
CA GLY A 252 -26.54 -13.53 -3.72
C GLY A 252 -28.03 -13.39 -3.48
N THR A 253 -28.41 -12.76 -2.38
CA THR A 253 -29.81 -12.57 -1.99
C THR A 253 -30.10 -11.14 -1.58
N THR A 254 -31.34 -10.71 -1.78
CA THR A 254 -31.90 -9.49 -1.17
C THR A 254 -33.09 -9.84 -0.29
N ARG A 255 -33.46 -8.92 0.59
CA ARG A 255 -34.71 -8.99 1.35
C ARG A 255 -35.45 -7.67 1.25
N ASP A 256 -36.75 -7.76 1.01
CA ASP A 256 -37.63 -6.59 1.07
C ASP A 256 -37.97 -6.22 2.52
N THR A 257 -38.75 -5.15 2.70
CA THR A 257 -39.17 -4.65 4.02
C THR A 257 -40.10 -5.61 4.76
N ALA A 258 -40.74 -6.55 4.06
CA ALA A 258 -41.54 -7.62 4.65
C ALA A 258 -40.67 -8.85 5.02
N GLY A 259 -39.36 -8.81 4.77
CA GLY A 259 -38.43 -9.90 5.02
C GLY A 259 -38.46 -11.00 3.97
N LYS A 260 -39.17 -10.81 2.85
CA LYS A 260 -39.23 -11.78 1.77
C LYS A 260 -37.89 -11.77 1.01
N GLU A 261 -37.28 -12.95 0.93
CA GLU A 261 -35.99 -13.15 0.30
C GLU A 261 -36.12 -13.39 -1.20
N THR A 262 -35.27 -12.75 -1.98
CA THR A 262 -35.13 -12.98 -3.43
C THR A 262 -33.69 -13.40 -3.72
N TYR A 263 -33.54 -14.45 -4.51
CA TYR A 263 -32.25 -14.98 -4.93
C TYR A 263 -31.90 -14.38 -6.28
N HIS A 264 -30.63 -14.01 -6.46
CA HIS A 264 -30.12 -13.42 -7.69
C HIS A 264 -28.99 -14.26 -8.26
N ARG A 265 -28.97 -14.38 -9.57
CA ARG A 265 -27.86 -14.97 -10.34
C ARG A 265 -27.54 -14.04 -11.50
N LEU A 266 -26.29 -13.57 -11.56
CA LEU A 266 -25.77 -12.74 -12.64
C LEU A 266 -24.67 -13.51 -13.34
N THR A 267 -24.71 -13.55 -14.67
CA THR A 267 -23.66 -14.20 -15.47
C THR A 267 -23.12 -13.23 -16.51
N PHE A 268 -21.81 -13.18 -16.62
CA PHE A 268 -21.08 -12.40 -17.63
C PHE A 268 -20.34 -13.38 -18.54
N THR A 269 -20.62 -13.29 -19.84
CA THR A 269 -20.01 -14.16 -20.85
C THR A 269 -19.32 -13.31 -21.90
N SER A 270 -18.02 -13.54 -22.10
CA SER A 270 -17.32 -12.99 -23.26
C SER A 270 -17.77 -13.76 -24.51
N ILE A 271 -18.41 -13.07 -25.45
CA ILE A 271 -18.80 -13.64 -26.74
C ILE A 271 -17.62 -13.49 -27.71
N ASP A 272 -17.06 -12.29 -27.77
CA ASP A 272 -15.89 -11.92 -28.58
C ASP A 272 -15.22 -10.68 -27.94
N PRO A 273 -14.05 -10.20 -28.42
CA PRO A 273 -13.33 -9.06 -27.82
C PRO A 273 -14.14 -7.75 -27.71
N ASN A 274 -15.20 -7.59 -28.49
CA ASN A 274 -16.04 -6.40 -28.56
C ASN A 274 -17.49 -6.64 -28.12
N THR A 275 -17.80 -7.85 -27.62
CA THR A 275 -19.14 -8.21 -27.19
C THR A 275 -19.14 -9.01 -25.89
N VAL A 276 -19.91 -8.54 -24.91
CA VAL A 276 -20.19 -9.25 -23.65
C VAL A 276 -21.70 -9.42 -23.51
N ARG A 277 -22.12 -10.57 -22.98
CA ARG A 277 -23.50 -10.76 -22.53
C ARG A 277 -23.56 -10.75 -21.01
N GLN A 278 -24.48 -9.98 -20.46
CA GLN A 278 -24.89 -10.08 -19.07
C GLN A 278 -26.30 -10.66 -19.01
N LEU A 279 -26.48 -11.70 -18.21
CA LEU A 279 -27.81 -12.22 -17.88
C LEU A 279 -27.99 -12.14 -16.36
N TRP A 280 -29.02 -11.41 -15.93
CA TRP A 280 -29.48 -11.33 -14.54
C TRP A 280 -30.81 -12.05 -14.41
N GLU A 281 -30.84 -13.04 -13.53
CA GLU A 281 -32.02 -13.81 -13.17
C GLU A 281 -32.33 -13.67 -11.69
N GLN A 282 -33.61 -13.85 -11.36
CA GLN A 282 -34.09 -13.91 -9.99
C GLN A 282 -34.94 -15.15 -9.73
N SER A 283 -34.95 -15.58 -8.47
CA SER A 283 -35.75 -16.70 -7.98
C SER A 283 -36.40 -16.35 -6.64
N SER A 284 -37.67 -16.72 -6.50
CA SER A 284 -38.46 -16.60 -5.27
C SER A 284 -38.65 -17.94 -4.54
N ASP A 285 -38.15 -19.04 -5.12
CA ASP A 285 -38.29 -20.42 -4.64
C ASP A 285 -36.93 -21.07 -4.34
N LYS A 286 -35.97 -20.25 -3.90
CA LYS A 286 -34.61 -20.67 -3.51
C LYS A 286 -33.83 -21.36 -4.63
N GLY A 287 -34.03 -20.90 -5.87
CA GLY A 287 -33.29 -21.32 -7.06
C GLY A 287 -33.88 -22.53 -7.78
N ALA A 288 -35.08 -22.99 -7.43
CA ALA A 288 -35.75 -24.07 -8.15
C ALA A 288 -36.25 -23.61 -9.53
N THR A 289 -36.75 -22.37 -9.63
CA THR A 289 -37.09 -21.71 -10.89
C THR A 289 -36.45 -20.33 -10.96
N TRP A 290 -36.06 -19.94 -12.19
CA TRP A 290 -35.39 -18.68 -12.47
C TRP A 290 -36.16 -17.88 -13.50
N SER A 291 -36.28 -16.58 -13.28
CA SER A 291 -36.89 -15.63 -14.20
C SER A 291 -35.88 -14.56 -14.59
N SER A 292 -35.79 -14.25 -15.89
CA SER A 292 -34.88 -13.22 -16.38
C SER A 292 -35.36 -11.84 -15.97
N VAL A 293 -34.52 -11.10 -15.25
CA VAL A 293 -34.71 -9.67 -14.93
C VAL A 293 -34.11 -8.81 -16.04
N PHE A 294 -32.93 -9.20 -16.53
CA PHE A 294 -32.22 -8.47 -17.57
C PHE A 294 -31.38 -9.42 -18.41
N ASP A 295 -31.42 -9.27 -19.73
CA ASP A 295 -30.55 -9.97 -20.68
C ASP A 295 -29.98 -8.94 -21.66
N GLY A 296 -28.76 -8.49 -21.35
CA GLY A 296 -28.10 -7.38 -22.01
C GLY A 296 -26.92 -7.82 -22.87
N LYS A 297 -26.91 -7.37 -24.11
CA LYS A 297 -25.76 -7.45 -25.02
C LYS A 297 -24.98 -6.14 -25.00
N TYR A 298 -23.78 -6.18 -24.45
CA TYR A 298 -22.83 -5.08 -24.39
C TYR A 298 -22.00 -5.11 -25.66
N VAL A 299 -22.06 -4.04 -26.45
CA VAL A 299 -21.28 -3.86 -27.67
C VAL A 299 -20.32 -2.70 -27.45
N ARG A 300 -19.02 -2.94 -27.66
CA ARG A 300 -17.98 -1.95 -27.41
C ARG A 300 -18.22 -0.70 -28.27
N LYS A 301 -18.13 0.48 -27.66
CA LYS A 301 -18.15 1.75 -28.40
C LYS A 301 -16.90 1.82 -29.29
N LYS A 302 -17.10 2.30 -30.51
CA LYS A 302 -16.01 2.54 -31.47
C LYS A 302 -15.37 3.90 -31.22
#